data_AF-A0A966EWV1-F1
#
_entry.id   AF-A0A966EWV1-F1
#
_cell.length_a   1.000
_cell.length_b   1.000
_cell.length_c   1.000
_cell.angle_alpha   90.00
_cell.angle_beta   90.00
_cell.angle_gamma   90.00
#
_symmetry.space_group_name_H-M   'P 1'
#
loop_
_entity.id
_entity.type
_entity.pdbx_description
1 polymer ?
#
loop_
_entity_poly.entity_id
_entity_poly.type
_entity_poly.pdbx_seq_one_letter_code
_entity_poly.pdbx_strand_id
1 'polypeptide(L)' 'MSDVFEPQDLVDRFKERAEAVRKRNLPAVGGEERKHLIQQAELDFLDYGLIADAVPTLDNGILTLTIDLRPVEE' A
#
# COMPACT_ATOMS: atom_id res chain seq x y z
N MET A 1 23.22 -10.74 4.38
CA MET A 1 22.30 -9.59 4.49
C MET A 1 21.77 -9.65 5.91
N SER A 2 21.95 -8.59 6.69
CA SER A 2 21.50 -8.59 8.09
C SER A 2 19.98 -8.82 8.13
N ASP A 3 19.52 -9.77 8.94
CA ASP A 3 18.09 -9.98 9.28
C ASP A 3 17.52 -8.82 10.13
N VAL A 4 18.05 -7.61 9.96
CA VAL A 4 17.61 -6.42 10.67
C VAL A 4 16.44 -5.84 9.90
N PHE A 5 15.31 -5.71 10.58
CA PHE A 5 14.12 -5.09 10.02
C PHE A 5 14.35 -3.60 9.81
N GLU A 6 14.39 -3.18 8.55
CA GLU A 6 14.40 -1.76 8.16
C GLU A 6 12.96 -1.30 7.88
N PRO A 7 12.41 -0.33 8.63
CA PRO A 7 11.05 0.16 8.44
C PRO A 7 10.80 0.76 7.04
N GLN A 8 11.82 1.35 6.43
CA GLN A 8 11.71 1.91 5.09
C GLN A 8 11.47 0.81 4.04
N ASP A 9 12.11 -0.35 4.16
CA ASP A 9 11.87 -1.49 3.27
C ASP A 9 10.41 -1.99 3.32
N LEU A 10 9.73 -1.79 4.45
CA LEU A 10 8.28 -2.05 4.51
C LEU A 10 7.53 -1.07 3.62
N VAL A 11 7.74 0.23 3.79
CA VAL A 11 7.07 1.28 3.01
C VAL A 11 7.33 1.10 1.51
N ASP A 12 8.58 0.84 1.12
CA ASP A 12 8.97 0.64 -0.28
C ASP A 12 8.26 -0.56 -0.91
N ARG A 13 8.16 -1.68 -0.19
CA ARG A 13 7.39 -2.86 -0.66
C ARG A 13 5.90 -2.55 -0.81
N PHE A 14 5.32 -1.69 0.02
CA PHE A 14 3.91 -1.30 -0.12
C PHE A 14 3.69 -0.36 -1.30
N LYS A 15 4.66 0.52 -1.58
CA LYS A 15 4.66 1.33 -2.81
C LYS A 15 4.68 0.46 -4.07
N GLU A 16 5.56 -0.55 -4.10
CA GLU A 16 5.61 -1.52 -5.21
C GLU A 16 4.28 -2.27 -5.37
N ARG A 17 3.63 -2.66 -4.27
CA ARG A 17 2.32 -3.33 -4.31
C ARG A 17 1.22 -2.42 -4.85
N ALA A 18 1.15 -1.16 -4.41
CA ALA A 18 0.19 -0.19 -4.92
C ALA A 18 0.35 0.00 -6.44
N GLU A 19 1.60 0.11 -6.92
CA GLU A 19 1.87 0.17 -8.36
C GLU A 19 1.48 -1.11 -9.09
N ALA A 20 1.73 -2.28 -8.51
CA ALA A 20 1.39 -3.57 -9.11
C ALA A 20 -0.13 -3.75 -9.26
N VAL A 21 -0.93 -3.28 -8.30
CA VAL A 21 -2.40 -3.31 -8.39
C VAL A 21 -2.89 -2.52 -9.60
N ARG A 22 -2.32 -1.35 -9.87
CA ARG A 22 -2.66 -0.54 -11.07
C ARG A 22 -2.26 -1.20 -12.38
N LYS A 23 -1.17 -1.97 -12.38
CA LYS A 23 -0.60 -2.62 -13.58
C LYS A 23 -1.23 -4.00 -13.84
N ARG A 24 -2.00 -4.58 -12.91
CA ARG A 24 -2.54 -5.93 -13.08
C ARG A 24 -3.62 -5.94 -14.16
N ASN A 25 -3.56 -6.93 -15.05
CA ASN A 25 -4.67 -7.22 -15.95
C ASN A 25 -5.79 -7.89 -15.16
N LEU A 26 -7.03 -7.46 -15.38
CA LEU A 26 -8.19 -8.08 -14.76
C LEU A 26 -8.40 -9.49 -15.35
N PRO A 27 -8.62 -10.53 -14.52
CA PRO A 27 -8.95 -11.86 -15.01
C PRO A 27 -10.15 -11.83 -15.96
N ALA A 28 -10.20 -12.76 -16.92
CA ALA A 28 -11.30 -12.91 -17.87
C ALA A 28 -12.54 -13.55 -17.22
N VAL A 29 -13.03 -12.95 -16.14
CA VAL A 29 -14.26 -13.33 -15.44
C VAL A 29 -15.43 -12.42 -15.86
N GLY A 30 -16.65 -12.97 -15.84
CA GLY A 30 -17.86 -12.25 -16.22
C GLY A 30 -18.70 -11.80 -15.03
N GLY A 31 -19.68 -10.94 -15.29
CA GLY A 31 -20.77 -10.65 -14.35
C GLY A 31 -20.32 -10.03 -13.01
N GLU A 32 -20.90 -10.53 -11.91
CA GLU A 32 -20.68 -10.03 -10.55
C GLU A 32 -19.26 -10.30 -10.03
N GLU A 33 -18.65 -11.42 -10.40
CA GLU A 33 -17.28 -11.76 -10.00
C GLU A 33 -16.28 -10.72 -10.50
N ARG A 34 -16.49 -10.22 -11.73
CA ARG A 34 -15.68 -9.14 -12.30
C ARG A 34 -15.77 -7.85 -11.48
N LYS A 35 -16.97 -7.51 -11.01
CA LYS A 35 -17.19 -6.30 -10.19
C LYS A 35 -16.49 -6.42 -8.83
N HIS A 36 -16.59 -7.58 -8.19
CA HIS A 36 -15.91 -7.84 -6.92
C HIS A 36 -14.39 -7.72 -7.03
N LEU A 37 -13.78 -8.24 -8.11
CA LEU A 37 -12.34 -8.11 -8.33
C LEU A 37 -11.89 -6.67 -8.59
N ILE A 38 -12.74 -5.83 -9.19
CA ILE A 38 -12.46 -4.41 -9.38
C ILE A 38 -12.52 -3.70 -8.02
N GLN A 39 -13.61 -3.90 -7.26
CA GLN A 39 -13.76 -3.31 -5.93
C GLN A 39 -12.62 -3.71 -4.99
N GLN A 40 -12.23 -4.98 -5.02
CA GLN A 40 -11.09 -5.45 -4.26
C GLN A 40 -9.80 -4.76 -4.70
N ALA A 41 -9.56 -4.60 -6.01
CA ALA A 41 -8.39 -3.87 -6.51
C ALA A 41 -8.37 -2.41 -6.06
N GLU A 42 -9.53 -1.75 -6.02
CA GLU A 42 -9.64 -0.37 -5.55
C GLU A 42 -9.29 -0.26 -4.07
N LEU A 43 -9.82 -1.17 -3.24
CA LEU A 43 -9.50 -1.23 -1.82
C LEU A 43 -8.01 -1.54 -1.59
N ASP A 44 -7.48 -2.57 -2.28
CA ASP A 44 -6.06 -2.95 -2.21
C ASP A 44 -5.16 -1.77 -2.58
N PHE A 45 -5.52 -1.02 -3.63
CA PHE A 45 -4.76 0.15 -4.06
C PHE A 45 -4.77 1.26 -2.99
N LEU A 46 -5.93 1.56 -2.41
CA LEU A 46 -6.07 2.57 -1.36
C LEU A 46 -5.27 2.18 -0.11
N ASP A 47 -5.42 0.95 0.35
CA ASP A 47 -4.76 0.46 1.56
C ASP A 47 -3.24 0.40 1.40
N TYR A 48 -2.75 -0.08 0.25
CA TYR A 48 -1.31 -0.07 -0.03
C TYR A 48 -0.78 1.34 -0.20
N GLY A 49 -1.53 2.22 -0.86
CA GLY A 49 -1.18 3.62 -1.01
C GLY A 49 -1.03 4.33 0.33
N LEU A 50 -1.93 4.04 1.28
CA LEU A 50 -1.90 4.64 2.61
C LEU A 50 -0.61 4.27 3.38
N ILE A 51 -0.22 3.00 3.35
CA ILE A 51 1.03 2.55 4.00
C ILE A 51 2.27 3.04 3.22
N ALA A 52 2.18 3.10 1.89
CA ALA A 52 3.26 3.57 1.03
C ALA A 52 3.60 5.05 1.23
N ASP A 53 2.63 5.85 1.70
CA ASP A 53 2.81 7.28 2.00
C ASP A 53 3.21 7.54 3.47
N ALA A 54 3.27 6.48 4.28
CA ALA A 54 3.63 6.62 5.68
C ALA A 54 5.12 6.97 5.85
N VAL A 55 5.41 7.83 6.83
CA VAL A 55 6.75 8.06 7.36
C VAL A 55 6.99 7.09 8.51
N PRO A 56 7.93 6.13 8.38
CA PRO A 56 8.16 5.13 9.40
C PRO A 56 9.21 5.59 10.42
N THR A 57 8.95 5.33 11.69
CA THR A 57 9.92 5.53 12.78
C THR A 57 9.95 4.30 13.68
N LEU A 58 11.12 3.73 13.95
CA LEU A 58 11.31 2.61 14.87
C LEU A 58 12.11 3.08 16.07
N ASP A 59 11.45 3.21 17.22
CA ASP A 59 12.06 3.63 18.48
C ASP A 59 11.71 2.62 19.58
N ASN A 60 12.73 2.16 20.33
CA ASN A 60 12.56 1.22 21.44
C ASN A 60 11.73 -0.05 21.09
N GLY A 61 11.84 -0.53 19.85
CA GLY A 61 11.10 -1.70 19.35
C GLY A 61 9.65 -1.42 18.94
N ILE A 62 9.21 -0.15 18.95
CA ILE A 62 7.88 0.28 18.54
C ILE A 62 7.98 0.92 17.15
N LEU A 63 7.32 0.30 16.17
CA LEU A 63 7.13 0.89 14.84
C LEU A 63 5.93 1.83 14.87
N THR A 64 6.17 3.09 14.53
CA THR A 64 5.12 4.07 14.26
C THR A 64 5.12 4.40 12.77
N LEU A 65 3.95 4.36 12.14
CA LEU A 65 3.72 4.80 10.77
C LEU A 65 2.88 6.06 10.85
N THR A 66 3.46 7.21 10.50
CA THR A 66 2.74 8.49 10.50
C THR A 66 2.35 8.84 9.08
N ILE A 67 1.07 9.12 8.87
CA ILE A 67 0.53 9.55 7.58
C ILE A 67 -0.10 10.93 7.79
N ASP A 68 0.31 11.90 6.99
CA ASP A 68 -0.26 13.24 7.02
C ASP A 68 -1.47 13.30 6.10
N LEU A 69 -2.67 13.38 6.69
CA LEU A 69 -3.93 13.47 5.95
C LEU A 69 -4.46 14.91 5.84
N ARG A 70 -3.66 15.91 6.23
CA ARG A 70 -4.04 17.30 6.06
C ARG A 70 -4.13 17.63 4.57
N PRO A 71 -5.04 18.52 4.16
CA PRO A 71 -5.09 18.99 2.78
C PRO A 71 -3.73 19.58 2.37
N VAL A 72 -3.29 19.29 1.15
CA VAL A 72 -2.14 19.98 0.56
C VAL A 72 -2.59 21.41 0.29
N GLU A 73 -1.93 22.40 0.89
CA GLU A 73 -2.16 23.81 0.56
C GLU A 73 -1.69 24.05 -0.89
N GLU A 74 -2.56 24.63 -1.73
CA GLU A 74 -2.28 24.97 -3.14
C GLU A 74 -1.37 26.21 -3.30
#